data_AF-A0A658QXM3-F1
#
_entry.id   AF-A0A658QXM3-F1
#
_cell.length_a   1.000
_cell.length_b   1.000
_cell.length_c   1.000
_cell.angle_alpha   90.00
_cell.angle_beta   90.00
_cell.angle_gamma   90.00
#
_symmetry.space_group_name_H-M   'P 1'
#
loop_
_entity.id
_entity.type
_entity.pdbx_description
1 polymer ?
#
loop_
_entity_poly.entity_id
_entity_poly.type
_entity_poly.pdbx_seq_one_letter_code
_entity_poly.pdbx_strand_id
1 'polypeptide(L)'
;MKSLIRAAVVATALIVPALSFAQGSQITRAQVRAELVELQSVGYHVGDGDQAHYPDAIQQAEAKLAARQGATAYGGAVNGTTQSGNSVSKADWNAMYTR
;
A
#
# COMPACT_ATOMS: atom_id res chain seq x y z
N MET A 1 -40.24 5.29 -28.00
CA MET A 1 -38.89 5.44 -28.60
C MET A 1 -37.92 6.24 -27.74
N LYS A 2 -38.32 7.36 -27.12
CA LYS A 2 -37.44 8.17 -26.23
C LYS A 2 -37.08 7.51 -24.89
N SER A 3 -37.94 6.63 -24.37
CA SER A 3 -37.72 5.89 -23.12
C SER A 3 -36.64 4.81 -23.24
N LEU A 4 -36.58 4.11 -24.38
CA LEU A 4 -35.54 3.11 -24.67
C LEU A 4 -34.15 3.74 -24.78
N ILE A 5 -34.07 4.94 -25.38
CA ILE A 5 -32.81 5.70 -25.47
C ILE A 5 -32.31 6.11 -24.08
N ARG A 6 -33.21 6.55 -23.19
CA ARG A 6 -32.85 6.90 -21.81
C ARG A 6 -32.42 5.68 -20.99
N ALA A 7 -33.09 4.54 -21.17
CA ALA A 7 -32.71 3.28 -20.51
C ALA A 7 -31.33 2.78 -20.98
N ALA A 8 -31.03 2.91 -22.28
CA ALA A 8 -29.72 2.54 -22.84
C ALA A 8 -28.57 3.40 -22.28
N VAL A 9 -28.79 4.71 -22.09
CA VAL A 9 -27.77 5.61 -21.50
C VAL A 9 -27.46 5.24 -20.04
N VAL A 10 -28.47 4.94 -19.23
CA VAL A 10 -28.28 4.55 -17.81
C VAL A 10 -27.56 3.20 -17.69
N ALA A 11 -27.82 2.26 -18.59
CA ALA A 11 -27.18 0.93 -18.57
C ALA A 11 -25.65 0.99 -18.78
N THR A 12 -25.14 1.96 -19.54
CA THR A 12 -23.70 2.10 -19.79
C THR A 12 -22.90 2.63 -18.59
N ALA A 13 -23.56 3.26 -17.62
CA ALA A 13 -22.91 3.81 -16.42
C ALA A 13 -22.53 2.73 -15.37
N LEU A 14 -22.96 1.48 -15.56
CA LEU A 14 -22.72 0.37 -14.63
C LEU A 14 -21.57 -0.56 -15.04
N ILE A 15 -20.78 -0.18 -16.04
CA ILE A 15 -19.56 -0.91 -16.38
C ILE A 15 -18.49 -0.51 -15.37
N VAL A 16 -18.61 -1.03 -14.13
CA VAL A 16 -17.48 -1.06 -13.19
C VAL A 16 -16.47 -2.04 -13.79
N PRO A 17 -15.26 -1.61 -14.16
CA PRO A 17 -14.21 -2.56 -14.47
C PRO A 17 -13.88 -3.28 -13.17
N ALA A 18 -14.45 -4.46 -12.97
CA ALA A 18 -14.00 -5.41 -11.95
C ALA A 18 -12.69 -6.05 -12.43
N LEU A 19 -11.68 -5.21 -12.70
CA LEU A 19 -10.32 -5.68 -12.89
C LEU A 19 -9.80 -6.03 -11.50
N SER A 20 -10.15 -7.22 -11.02
CA SER A 20 -9.39 -7.85 -9.94
C SER A 20 -7.97 -8.01 -10.46
N PHE A 21 -7.06 -7.14 -10.00
CA PHE A 21 -5.64 -7.29 -10.19
C PHE A 21 -5.16 -8.53 -9.40
N ALA A 22 -5.40 -9.71 -9.97
CA ALA A 22 -4.72 -10.95 -9.58
C ALA A 22 -3.55 -11.24 -10.53
N GLN A 23 -3.16 -10.29 -11.38
CA GLN A 23 -1.84 -10.26 -12.01
C GLN A 23 -0.83 -9.98 -10.90
N GLY A 24 -0.55 -11.01 -10.08
CA GLY A 24 0.51 -10.98 -9.12
C GLY A 24 1.77 -10.59 -9.87
N SER A 25 2.26 -9.39 -9.59
CA SER A 25 3.54 -8.91 -10.09
C SER A 25 4.54 -10.01 -9.78
N GLN A 26 4.99 -10.74 -10.81
CA GLN A 26 5.89 -11.87 -10.61
C GLN A 26 7.25 -11.31 -10.23
N ILE A 27 7.44 -11.09 -8.93
CA ILE A 27 8.72 -10.69 -8.40
C ILE A 27 9.68 -11.85 -8.60
N THR A 28 10.74 -11.60 -9.36
CA THR A 28 11.76 -12.62 -9.59
C THR A 28 12.72 -12.69 -8.41
N ARG A 29 13.35 -13.84 -8.19
CA ARG A 29 14.41 -13.96 -7.18
C ARG A 29 15.57 -12.99 -7.43
N ALA A 30 15.82 -12.66 -8.70
CA ALA A 30 16.82 -11.68 -9.07
C ALA A 30 16.44 -10.28 -8.59
N GLN A 31 15.16 -9.91 -8.73
CA GLN A 31 14.63 -8.64 -8.25
C GLN A 31 14.69 -8.51 -6.73
N VAL A 32 14.26 -9.53 -5.97
CA VAL A 32 14.37 -9.51 -4.50
C VAL A 32 15.82 -9.34 -4.05
N ARG A 33 16.75 -10.03 -4.70
CA ARG A 33 18.18 -9.90 -4.37
C ARG A 33 18.69 -8.50 -4.67
N ALA A 34 18.29 -7.89 -5.78
CA ALA A 34 18.67 -6.52 -6.11
C ALA A 34 18.16 -5.55 -5.03
N GLU A 35 16.90 -5.67 -4.63
CA GLU A 35 16.28 -4.85 -3.58
C GLU A 35 16.97 -5.02 -2.22
N LEU A 36 17.31 -6.25 -1.83
CA LEU A 36 18.06 -6.50 -0.60
C LEU A 36 19.46 -5.88 -0.62
N VAL A 37 20.14 -5.87 -1.78
CA VAL A 37 21.44 -5.20 -1.94
C VAL A 37 21.31 -3.69 -1.79
N GLU A 38 20.23 -3.10 -2.32
CA GLU A 38 19.94 -1.67 -2.13
C GLU A 38 19.66 -1.33 -0.67
N LEU A 39 18.86 -2.14 0.03
CA LEU A 39 18.61 -1.98 1.46
C LEU A 39 19.90 -2.17 2.29
N GLN A 40 20.76 -3.11 1.91
CA GLN A 40 22.08 -3.28 2.52
C GLN A 40 22.96 -2.02 2.35
N SER A 41 22.84 -1.32 1.22
CA SER A 41 23.60 -0.07 0.97
C SER A 41 23.24 1.07 1.94
N VAL A 42 22.06 1.02 2.55
CA VAL A 42 21.59 1.98 3.57
C VAL A 42 21.72 1.43 5.00
N GLY A 43 22.35 0.26 5.16
CA GLY A 43 22.67 -0.36 6.45
C GLY A 43 21.61 -1.30 7.00
N TYR A 44 20.71 -1.84 6.16
CA TYR A 44 19.75 -2.87 6.58
C TYR A 44 20.32 -4.28 6.36
N HIS A 45 20.24 -5.11 7.40
CA HIS A 45 20.73 -6.49 7.39
C HIS A 45 19.64 -7.44 7.89
N VAL A 46 19.29 -8.41 7.05
CA VAL A 46 18.31 -9.45 7.39
C VAL A 46 18.92 -10.38 8.43
N GLY A 47 18.26 -10.53 9.58
CA GLY A 47 18.68 -11.45 10.65
C GLY A 47 19.41 -10.80 11.84
N ASP A 48 19.64 -9.48 11.82
CA ASP A 48 20.24 -8.74 12.96
C ASP A 48 19.26 -8.51 14.14
N GLY A 49 18.25 -9.38 14.27
CA GLY A 49 17.20 -9.26 15.28
C GLY A 49 16.03 -8.36 14.88
N ASP A 50 15.95 -7.95 13.61
CA ASP A 50 14.83 -7.16 13.09
C ASP A 50 13.46 -7.85 13.28
N GLN A 51 13.43 -9.18 13.36
CA GLN A 51 12.22 -9.97 13.60
C GLN A 51 11.50 -9.58 14.89
N ALA A 52 12.23 -9.11 15.91
CA ALA A 52 11.62 -8.65 17.15
C ALA A 52 10.90 -7.30 17.00
N HIS A 53 11.30 -6.48 16.02
CA HIS A 53 10.84 -5.11 15.81
C HIS A 53 10.35 -4.92 14.37
N TYR A 54 9.95 -6.01 13.72
CA TYR A 54 9.47 -5.99 12.35
C TYR A 54 8.07 -5.36 12.34
N PRO A 55 7.80 -4.39 11.45
CA PRO A 55 8.59 -3.97 10.27
C PRO A 55 9.41 -2.67 10.43
N ASP A 56 9.65 -2.15 11.64
CA ASP A 56 10.19 -0.80 11.83
C ASP A 56 11.57 -0.59 11.16
N ALA A 57 12.46 -1.57 11.28
CA ALA A 57 13.82 -1.50 10.75
C ALA A 57 13.85 -1.43 9.21
N ILE A 58 12.99 -2.21 8.54
CA ILE A 58 12.92 -2.24 7.08
C ILE A 58 12.30 -0.94 6.53
N GLN A 59 11.27 -0.40 7.19
CA GLN A 59 10.65 0.87 6.80
C GLN A 59 11.62 2.06 6.94
N GLN A 60 12.42 2.09 8.00
CA GLN A 60 13.44 3.13 8.15
C GLN A 60 14.52 3.04 7.06
N ALA A 61 14.89 1.82 6.66
CA ALA A 61 15.83 1.60 5.57
C ALA A 61 15.24 2.03 4.22
N GLU A 62 14.00 1.67 3.93
CA GLU A 62 13.27 2.13 2.75
C GLU A 62 13.17 3.66 2.71
N ALA A 63 12.88 4.33 3.82
CA ALA A 63 12.85 5.79 3.88
C ALA A 63 14.22 6.42 3.58
N LYS A 64 15.31 5.84 4.08
CA LYS A 64 16.69 6.27 3.76
C LYS A 64 17.02 6.04 2.29
N LEU A 65 16.60 4.90 1.73
CA LEU A 65 16.79 4.55 0.32
C LEU A 65 15.99 5.49 -0.58
N ALA A 66 14.73 5.76 -0.24
CA ALA A 66 13.86 6.69 -0.94
C ALA A 66 14.39 8.13 -0.86
N ALA A 67 14.97 8.56 0.27
CA ALA A 67 15.64 9.85 0.37
C ALA A 67 16.89 9.95 -0.54
N ARG A 68 17.67 8.86 -0.64
CA ARG A 68 18.81 8.78 -1.59
C ARG A 68 18.33 8.80 -3.05
N GLN A 69 17.30 8.02 -3.38
CA GLN A 69 16.76 7.92 -4.74
C GLN A 69 16.00 9.20 -5.15
N GLY A 70 15.26 9.80 -4.22
CA GLY A 70 14.53 11.06 -4.40
C GLY A 70 15.45 12.29 -4.54
N ALA A 71 16.66 12.24 -4.00
CA ALA A 71 17.69 13.24 -4.31
C ALA A 71 18.18 13.14 -5.78
N THR A 72 18.03 11.97 -6.41
CA THR A 72 18.33 11.72 -7.84
C THR A 72 17.10 11.76 -8.76
N ALA A 73 15.88 11.67 -8.23
CA ALA A 73 14.64 11.64 -9.00
C ALA A 73 13.94 13.00 -8.94
N TYR A 74 14.01 13.75 -10.04
CA TYR A 74 13.21 14.96 -10.24
C TYR A 74 11.72 14.59 -10.33
N GLY A 75 10.96 14.81 -9.26
CA GLY A 75 9.51 14.56 -9.19
C GLY A 75 9.12 13.76 -7.95
N GLY A 76 8.71 14.47 -6.89
CA GLY A 76 8.55 13.94 -5.53
C GLY A 76 7.59 12.75 -5.41
N ALA A 77 7.96 11.82 -4.51
CA ALA A 77 7.10 10.74 -4.07
C ALA A 77 5.76 11.30 -3.56
N VAL A 78 4.66 10.87 -4.16
CA VAL A 78 3.33 11.14 -3.65
C VAL A 78 3.19 10.36 -2.34
N ASN A 79 3.18 11.05 -1.20
CA ASN A 79 2.83 10.46 0.09
C ASN A 79 1.42 9.87 -0.01
N GLY A 80 1.32 8.56 -0.21
CA GLY A 80 0.07 7.84 -0.10
C GLY A 80 -0.45 7.93 1.33
N THR A 81 -1.66 8.43 1.51
CA THR A 81 -2.31 8.48 2.82
C THR A 81 -2.65 7.04 3.25
N THR A 82 -1.88 6.48 4.18
CA THR A 82 -2.24 5.21 4.83
C THR A 82 -3.17 5.53 5.99
N GLN A 83 -4.46 5.27 5.82
CA GLN A 83 -5.44 5.38 6.90
C GLN A 83 -5.63 4.00 7.53
N SER A 84 -4.97 3.75 8.66
CA SER A 84 -5.30 2.61 9.52
C SER A 84 -6.55 2.95 10.34
N GLY A 85 -7.52 2.04 10.40
CA GLY A 85 -8.71 2.24 11.24
C GLY A 85 -8.34 2.33 12.72
N ASN A 86 -8.80 3.38 13.40
CA ASN A 86 -8.62 3.51 14.84
C ASN A 86 -9.35 2.38 15.57
N SER A 87 -8.69 1.74 16.54
CA SER A 87 -9.35 0.84 17.47
C SER A 87 -10.40 1.62 18.28
N VAL A 88 -11.64 1.17 18.25
CA VAL A 88 -12.73 1.69 19.07
C VAL A 88 -12.41 1.53 20.56
N SER A 89 -12.66 2.58 21.34
CA SER A 89 -12.37 2.55 22.78
C SER A 89 -13.33 1.61 23.51
N LYS A 90 -12.92 1.10 24.67
CA LYS A 90 -13.78 0.25 25.52
C LYS A 90 -15.07 0.96 25.94
N ALA A 91 -15.02 2.29 26.08
CA ALA A 91 -16.20 3.10 26.40
C ALA A 91 -17.20 3.12 25.23
N ASP A 92 -16.72 3.29 24.00
CA ASP A 92 -17.56 3.28 22.80
C ASP A 92 -18.19 1.89 22.56
N TRP A 93 -17.43 0.83 22.83
CA TRP A 93 -17.94 -0.54 22.82
C TRP A 93 -19.10 -0.73 23.80
N ASN A 94 -18.96 -0.29 25.05
CA ASN A 94 -20.02 -0.44 26.05
C ASN A 94 -21.27 0.38 25.68
N ALA A 95 -21.10 1.56 25.07
CA ALA A 95 -22.21 2.40 24.65
C ALA A 95 -23.04 1.77 23.52
N MET A 96 -22.44 0.97 22.63
CA MET A 96 -23.15 0.34 21.51
C MET A 96 -24.03 -0.86 21.93
N TYR A 97 -23.68 -1.57 22.98
CA TYR A 97 -24.33 -2.86 23.35
C TYR A 97 -25.16 -2.81 24.62
N THR A 98 -25.22 -1.67 25.30
CA THR A 98 -26.07 -1.49 26.48
C THR A 98 -27.37 -0.80 26.03
N ARG A 99 -28.47 -1.58 25.94
CA ARG A 99 -29.85 -1.05 25.86
C ARG A 99 -30.54 -1.18 27.21
#